data_AF-A0A8D0F0D1-F1
#
_entry.id   AF-A0A8D0F0D1-F1
#
_cell.length_a   1.000
_cell.length_b   1.000
_cell.length_c   1.000
_cell.angle_alpha   90.00
_cell.angle_beta   90.00
_cell.angle_gamma   90.00
#
_symmetry.space_group_name_H-M   'P 1'
#
loop_
_entity.id
_entity.type
_entity.pdbx_description
1 polymer ?
#
loop_
_entity_poly.entity_id
_entity_poly.type
_entity_poly.pdbx_seq_one_letter_code
_entity_poly.pdbx_strand_id
1 'polypeptide(L)'
;AMPAAGERSAARREATGRRLVRLAALRGRAARPGEFWDVVVVTAADAEQARGYRQQLAEKLGRRELPLGARYHVFVDPPGRKIGNGGSTLHVLRCLEDLYGDKWTSFIVLLIHSGGYSQRLPNASALGKIFTALPFGSPVYQIVIQSILEPGCQIGPGSIIEYSRIGPEVSVGQSSIVSGAYIDVRAAVPSSCLLSSLSIKINGQVKYVSMAFGVEDDLKKSVKLLSDIHSLQFFGVGLLECLALWGVKVSEELFSGENTHLGLWTARIFPVCSTLSESVRMSLKMLNSVQHMSAFELSGFQLLSVEEMLTYKDVEDMLKFRKQIYDEICLQRQKEKSDL
;
A
#
# COMPACT_ATOMS: atom_id res chain seq x y z
N ALA A 1 -41.16 2.95 -2.34
CA ALA A 1 -40.92 1.95 -1.28
C ALA A 1 -39.43 1.60 -1.26
N MET A 2 -38.77 1.65 -0.11
CA MET A 2 -37.39 1.17 -0.02
C MET A 2 -37.38 -0.36 -0.11
N PRO A 3 -36.56 -0.98 -0.98
CA PRO A 3 -36.57 -2.43 -1.15
C PRO A 3 -36.14 -3.13 0.14
N ALA A 4 -36.77 -4.25 0.44
CA ALA A 4 -36.54 -5.03 1.65
C ALA A 4 -35.07 -5.49 1.72
N ALA A 5 -34.53 -5.68 2.94
CA ALA A 5 -33.13 -6.07 3.14
C ALA A 5 -32.73 -7.35 2.36
N GLY A 6 -33.67 -8.28 2.18
CA GLY A 6 -33.51 -9.50 1.38
C GLY A 6 -33.36 -9.25 -0.13
N GLU A 7 -34.14 -8.34 -0.71
CA GLU A 7 -34.06 -7.97 -2.13
C GLU A 7 -32.74 -7.25 -2.46
N ARG A 8 -32.27 -6.39 -1.56
CA ARG A 8 -30.96 -5.74 -1.66
C ARG A 8 -29.81 -6.74 -1.61
N SER A 9 -29.98 -7.87 -0.93
CA SER A 9 -28.97 -8.94 -0.87
C SER A 9 -28.92 -9.72 -2.19
N ALA A 10 -30.07 -10.06 -2.78
CA ALA A 10 -30.16 -10.74 -4.07
C ALA A 10 -29.57 -9.90 -5.22
N ALA A 11 -29.96 -8.62 -5.34
CA ALA A 11 -29.43 -7.72 -6.36
C ALA A 11 -27.91 -7.49 -6.24
N ARG A 12 -27.38 -7.43 -5.01
CA ARG A 12 -25.93 -7.35 -4.75
C ARG A 12 -25.21 -8.62 -5.22
N ARG A 13 -25.75 -9.81 -4.94
CA ARG A 13 -25.17 -11.09 -5.39
C ARG A 13 -25.13 -11.18 -6.92
N GLU A 14 -26.22 -10.81 -7.58
CA GLU A 14 -26.29 -10.82 -9.05
C GLU A 14 -25.30 -9.82 -9.67
N ALA A 15 -25.22 -8.60 -9.14
CA ALA A 15 -24.26 -7.60 -9.59
C ALA A 15 -22.81 -8.07 -9.41
N THR A 16 -22.48 -8.71 -8.29
CA THR A 16 -21.18 -9.34 -8.06
C THR A 16 -20.92 -10.46 -9.07
N GLY A 17 -21.90 -11.33 -9.32
CA GLY A 17 -21.80 -12.40 -10.32
C GLY A 17 -21.45 -11.88 -11.72
N ARG A 18 -22.17 -10.85 -12.20
CA ARG A 18 -21.86 -10.19 -13.49
C ARG A 18 -20.45 -9.63 -13.56
N ARG A 19 -19.97 -9.00 -12.47
CA ARG A 19 -18.60 -8.46 -12.38
C ARG A 19 -17.56 -9.57 -12.45
N LEU A 20 -17.77 -10.68 -11.76
CA LEU A 20 -16.87 -11.83 -11.78
C LEU A 20 -16.76 -12.45 -13.17
N VAL A 21 -17.88 -12.60 -13.89
CA VAL A 21 -17.88 -13.08 -15.29
C VAL A 21 -17.09 -12.13 -16.18
N ARG A 22 -17.30 -10.81 -16.07
CA ARG A 22 -16.54 -9.81 -16.83
C ARG A 22 -15.04 -9.87 -16.51
N LEU A 23 -14.65 -9.98 -15.25
CA LEU A 23 -13.26 -10.12 -14.82
C LEU A 23 -12.63 -11.43 -15.35
N ALA A 24 -13.39 -12.53 -15.37
CA ALA A 24 -12.93 -13.79 -15.95
C ALA A 24 -12.71 -13.68 -17.46
N ALA A 25 -13.53 -12.91 -18.17
CA ALA A 25 -13.35 -12.66 -19.60
C ALA A 25 -12.09 -11.84 -19.94
N LEU A 26 -11.61 -11.02 -18.98
CA LEU A 26 -10.40 -10.19 -19.08
C LEU A 26 -9.10 -10.94 -18.74
N ARG A 27 -9.15 -12.25 -18.47
CA ARG A 27 -7.96 -13.05 -18.20
C ARG A 27 -7.01 -13.04 -19.40
N GLY A 28 -5.72 -13.03 -19.09
CA GLY A 28 -4.61 -13.02 -20.02
C GLY A 28 -4.69 -14.16 -21.02
N ARG A 29 -4.61 -13.81 -22.31
CA ARG A 29 -4.51 -14.72 -23.45
C ARG A 29 -3.15 -14.53 -24.10
N ALA A 30 -2.68 -15.52 -24.84
CA ALA A 30 -1.51 -15.35 -25.70
C ALA A 30 -1.84 -14.33 -26.78
N ALA A 31 -1.16 -13.18 -26.73
CA ALA A 31 -1.26 -12.16 -27.76
C ALA A 31 -0.54 -12.63 -29.02
N ARG A 32 -1.14 -12.41 -30.19
CA ARG A 32 -0.46 -12.64 -31.47
C ARG A 32 0.47 -11.46 -31.78
N PRO A 33 1.48 -11.65 -32.66
CA PRO A 33 2.30 -10.54 -33.14
C PRO A 33 1.42 -9.40 -33.68
N GLY A 34 1.63 -8.17 -33.20
CA GLY A 34 0.87 -6.99 -33.58
C GLY A 34 -0.45 -6.75 -32.82
N GLU A 35 -0.92 -7.66 -31.97
CA GLU A 35 -2.12 -7.45 -31.14
C GLU A 35 -1.81 -6.77 -29.79
N PHE A 36 -0.55 -6.83 -29.36
CA PHE A 36 -0.09 -6.30 -28.08
C PHE A 36 1.36 -5.82 -28.20
N TRP A 37 1.86 -5.15 -27.17
CA TRP A 37 3.25 -4.74 -27.08
C TRP A 37 4.20 -5.94 -27.06
N ASP A 38 5.29 -5.86 -27.81
CA ASP A 38 6.33 -6.90 -27.84
C ASP A 38 7.07 -6.98 -26.50
N VAL A 39 7.26 -5.81 -25.88
CA VAL A 39 7.94 -5.65 -24.60
C VAL A 39 7.15 -4.72 -23.70
N VAL A 40 6.95 -5.13 -22.46
CA VAL A 40 6.43 -4.29 -21.38
C VAL A 40 7.54 -4.09 -20.36
N VAL A 41 7.95 -2.85 -20.18
CA VAL A 41 8.98 -2.46 -19.21
C VAL A 41 8.32 -1.74 -18.04
N VAL A 42 8.64 -2.16 -16.83
CA VAL A 42 8.33 -1.43 -15.60
C VAL A 42 9.63 -0.92 -14.98
N THR A 43 9.76 0.40 -14.77
CA THR A 43 10.92 0.93 -14.05
C THR A 43 10.71 0.80 -12.55
N ALA A 44 11.79 0.64 -11.78
CA ALA A 44 11.79 0.54 -10.33
C ALA A 44 12.81 1.53 -9.74
N ALA A 45 12.48 2.13 -8.60
CA ALA A 45 13.32 3.14 -7.96
C ALA A 45 14.58 2.55 -7.30
N ASP A 46 14.53 1.27 -6.89
CA ASP A 46 15.62 0.57 -6.23
C ASP A 46 15.50 -0.95 -6.43
N ALA A 47 16.56 -1.68 -6.07
CA ALA A 47 16.66 -3.12 -6.28
C ALA A 47 15.58 -3.90 -5.50
N GLU A 48 15.18 -3.40 -4.33
CA GLU A 48 14.19 -4.05 -3.48
C GLU A 48 12.80 -3.91 -4.11
N GLN A 49 12.41 -2.72 -4.56
CA GLN A 49 11.19 -2.50 -5.33
C GLN A 49 11.18 -3.35 -6.62
N ALA A 50 12.30 -3.44 -7.32
CA ALA A 50 12.41 -4.24 -8.53
C ALA A 50 12.18 -5.74 -8.28
N ARG A 51 12.71 -6.27 -7.17
CA ARG A 51 12.45 -7.63 -6.72
C ARG A 51 10.95 -7.87 -6.53
N GLY A 52 10.30 -6.95 -5.81
CA GLY A 52 8.85 -7.02 -5.57
C GLY A 52 8.03 -6.94 -6.86
N TYR A 53 8.44 -6.12 -7.82
CA TYR A 53 7.75 -6.00 -9.12
C TYR A 53 7.90 -7.27 -9.95
N ARG A 54 9.09 -7.88 -9.99
CA ARG A 54 9.31 -9.15 -10.70
C ARG A 54 8.46 -10.27 -10.11
N GLN A 55 8.41 -10.38 -8.78
CA GLN A 55 7.58 -11.39 -8.13
C GLN A 55 6.08 -11.16 -8.42
N GLN A 56 5.59 -9.92 -8.31
CA GLN A 56 4.20 -9.61 -8.62
C GLN A 56 3.85 -9.87 -10.09
N LEU A 57 4.74 -9.54 -11.04
CA LEU A 57 4.55 -9.87 -12.46
C LEU A 57 4.50 -11.39 -12.68
N ALA A 58 5.42 -12.15 -12.07
CA ALA A 58 5.46 -13.60 -12.19
C ALA A 58 4.17 -14.25 -11.65
N GLU A 59 3.70 -13.82 -10.48
CA GLU A 59 2.44 -14.31 -9.89
C GLU A 59 1.24 -13.98 -10.79
N LYS A 60 1.17 -12.76 -11.30
CA LYS A 60 0.09 -12.32 -12.19
C LYS A 60 0.10 -13.05 -13.54
N LEU A 61 1.26 -13.30 -14.11
CA LEU A 61 1.41 -14.11 -15.33
C LEU A 61 0.99 -15.56 -15.07
N GLY A 62 1.42 -16.16 -13.95
CA GLY A 62 1.03 -17.52 -13.55
C GLY A 62 -0.47 -17.68 -13.36
N ARG A 63 -1.15 -16.64 -12.85
CA ARG A 63 -2.61 -16.58 -12.68
C ARG A 63 -3.38 -16.15 -13.94
N ARG A 64 -2.67 -15.88 -15.04
CA ARG A 64 -3.23 -15.32 -16.29
C ARG A 64 -4.03 -14.03 -16.03
N GLU A 65 -3.50 -13.15 -15.18
CA GLU A 65 -4.04 -11.80 -14.96
C GLU A 65 -3.46 -10.78 -15.95
N LEU A 66 -2.35 -11.12 -16.60
CA LEU A 66 -1.69 -10.30 -17.61
C LEU A 66 -1.65 -11.03 -18.96
N PRO A 67 -1.69 -10.32 -20.10
CA PRO A 67 -1.51 -10.91 -21.42
C PRO A 67 -0.24 -11.77 -21.51
N LEU A 68 -0.34 -12.91 -22.19
CA LEU A 68 0.77 -13.83 -22.40
C LEU A 68 1.43 -13.53 -23.76
N GLY A 69 2.69 -13.91 -23.92
CA GLY A 69 3.43 -13.74 -25.19
C GLY A 69 4.27 -12.46 -25.26
N ALA A 70 3.95 -11.43 -24.48
CA ALA A 70 4.80 -10.24 -24.33
C ALA A 70 5.99 -10.52 -23.39
N ARG A 71 7.11 -9.82 -23.61
CA ARG A 71 8.29 -9.89 -22.74
C ARG A 71 8.16 -8.83 -21.64
N TYR A 72 8.11 -9.26 -20.39
CA TYR A 72 7.99 -8.37 -19.23
C TYR A 72 9.36 -8.15 -18.57
N HIS A 73 9.81 -6.89 -18.48
CA HIS A 73 11.06 -6.51 -17.85
C HIS A 73 10.85 -5.54 -16.71
N VAL A 74 11.72 -5.66 -15.70
CA VAL A 74 11.83 -4.68 -14.63
C VAL A 74 13.26 -4.16 -14.58
N PHE A 75 13.43 -2.87 -14.90
CA PHE A 75 14.72 -2.19 -14.85
C PHE A 75 14.77 -1.26 -13.65
N VAL A 76 15.90 -1.29 -12.96
CA VAL A 76 16.13 -0.48 -11.76
C VAL A 76 16.83 0.79 -12.20
N ASP A 77 16.38 1.94 -11.69
CA ASP A 77 17.12 3.18 -11.89
C ASP A 77 18.55 3.02 -11.28
N PRO A 78 19.59 3.60 -11.90
CA PRO A 78 20.95 3.61 -11.37
C PRO A 78 21.00 4.14 -9.92
N PRO A 79 21.94 3.63 -9.10
CA PRO A 79 22.06 4.07 -7.71
C PRO A 79 22.40 5.55 -7.61
N GLY A 80 21.94 6.20 -6.54
CA GLY A 80 22.18 7.61 -6.27
C GLY A 80 20.91 8.42 -6.32
N ARG A 81 21.01 9.66 -6.81
CA ARG A 81 19.88 10.59 -6.88
C ARG A 81 18.86 10.10 -7.91
N LYS A 82 17.57 10.31 -7.60
CA LYS A 82 16.48 9.96 -8.49
C LYS A 82 16.60 10.71 -9.81
N ILE A 83 16.77 9.96 -10.89
CA ILE A 83 17.03 10.50 -12.24
C ILE A 83 15.78 11.02 -12.97
N GLY A 84 14.60 10.81 -12.37
CA GLY A 84 13.31 11.20 -12.94
C GLY A 84 12.90 10.38 -14.16
N ASN A 85 11.66 10.54 -14.62
CA ASN A 85 11.09 9.69 -15.69
C ASN A 85 11.92 9.77 -16.99
N GLY A 86 12.39 10.96 -17.37
CA GLY A 86 13.20 11.13 -18.58
C GLY A 86 14.53 10.39 -18.50
N GLY A 87 15.22 10.47 -17.36
CA GLY A 87 16.43 9.70 -17.12
C GLY A 87 16.15 8.19 -17.13
N SER A 88 15.08 7.75 -16.46
CA SER A 88 14.67 6.33 -16.46
C SER A 88 14.39 5.85 -17.88
N THR A 89 13.74 6.64 -18.74
CA THR A 89 13.50 6.28 -20.14
C THR A 89 14.82 6.03 -20.87
N LEU A 90 15.78 6.95 -20.80
CA LEU A 90 17.09 6.77 -21.46
C LEU A 90 17.82 5.54 -20.93
N HIS A 91 17.76 5.30 -19.61
CA HIS A 91 18.34 4.11 -19.02
C HIS A 91 17.69 2.82 -19.54
N VAL A 92 16.36 2.78 -19.65
CA VAL A 92 15.63 1.64 -20.23
C VAL A 92 16.05 1.37 -21.67
N LEU A 93 16.18 2.40 -22.51
CA LEU A 93 16.62 2.23 -23.90
C LEU A 93 18.00 1.55 -23.96
N ARG A 94 18.92 1.98 -23.08
CA ARG A 94 20.23 1.34 -22.97
C ARG A 94 20.13 -0.11 -22.51
N CYS A 95 19.31 -0.42 -21.50
CA CYS A 95 19.11 -1.80 -21.06
C CYS A 95 18.50 -2.70 -22.15
N LEU A 96 17.59 -2.17 -22.98
CA LEU A 96 17.02 -2.91 -24.10
C LEU A 96 18.06 -3.15 -25.20
N GLU A 97 18.90 -2.16 -25.50
CA GLU A 97 20.05 -2.30 -26.40
C GLU A 97 21.02 -3.37 -25.90
N ASP A 98 21.40 -3.34 -24.62
CA ASP A 98 22.31 -4.32 -24.03
C ASP A 98 21.71 -5.75 -24.06
N LEU A 99 20.39 -5.91 -23.90
CA LEU A 99 19.73 -7.23 -23.89
C LEU A 99 19.44 -7.81 -25.27
N TYR A 100 19.15 -6.96 -26.26
CA TYR A 100 18.62 -7.41 -27.55
C TYR A 100 19.48 -7.01 -28.75
N GLY A 101 20.53 -6.18 -28.55
CA GLY A 101 21.24 -5.51 -29.64
C GLY A 101 20.28 -4.73 -30.52
N ASP A 102 20.64 -4.48 -31.78
CA ASP A 102 19.85 -3.65 -32.70
C ASP A 102 18.39 -4.11 -32.90
N LYS A 103 18.06 -5.36 -32.57
CA LYS A 103 16.71 -5.92 -32.72
C LYS A 103 15.66 -5.16 -31.91
N TRP A 104 16.00 -4.54 -30.78
CA TRP A 104 15.00 -3.85 -29.95
C TRP A 104 14.33 -2.69 -30.68
N THR A 105 15.01 -2.09 -31.67
CA THR A 105 14.48 -0.98 -32.49
C THR A 105 13.26 -1.38 -33.32
N SER A 106 13.04 -2.69 -33.51
CA SER A 106 11.85 -3.23 -34.19
C SER A 106 10.66 -3.49 -33.26
N PHE A 107 10.83 -3.36 -31.94
CA PHE A 107 9.79 -3.67 -30.95
C PHE A 107 8.88 -2.48 -30.67
N ILE A 108 7.59 -2.76 -30.46
CA ILE A 108 6.66 -1.81 -29.84
C ILE A 108 6.74 -1.99 -28.32
N VAL A 109 7.34 -1.02 -27.63
CA VAL A 109 7.62 -1.09 -26.19
C VAL A 109 6.59 -0.27 -25.40
N LEU A 110 5.93 -0.90 -24.41
CA LEU A 110 5.18 -0.20 -23.37
C LEU A 110 6.10 0.09 -22.20
N LEU A 111 6.39 1.36 -21.95
CA LEU A 111 7.16 1.80 -20.79
C LEU A 111 6.25 2.33 -19.68
N ILE A 112 6.34 1.72 -18.49
CA ILE A 112 5.61 2.10 -17.29
C ILE A 112 6.61 2.55 -16.22
N HIS A 113 6.55 3.81 -15.83
CA HIS A 113 7.42 4.34 -14.79
C HIS A 113 6.92 4.00 -13.37
N SER A 114 7.83 3.69 -12.45
CA SER A 114 7.55 3.61 -10.99
C SER A 114 6.94 4.90 -10.44
N GLY A 115 7.32 6.04 -11.02
CA GLY A 115 6.86 7.38 -10.65
C GLY A 115 7.47 7.93 -9.35
N GLY A 116 6.92 9.05 -8.86
CA GLY A 116 7.37 9.71 -7.61
C GLY A 116 7.04 8.93 -6.34
N TYR A 117 7.45 9.43 -5.17
CA TYR A 117 7.33 8.80 -3.83
C TYR A 117 5.91 8.51 -3.30
N SER A 118 4.87 8.68 -4.12
CA SER A 118 3.45 8.45 -3.73
C SER A 118 3.05 9.11 -2.42
N GLN A 119 3.50 10.34 -2.14
CA GLN A 119 3.18 11.02 -0.87
C GLN A 119 1.66 11.16 -0.60
N ARG A 120 0.80 11.08 -1.62
CA ARG A 120 -0.67 11.04 -1.47
C ARG A 120 -1.27 9.64 -1.27
N LEU A 121 -0.51 8.59 -1.56
CA LEU A 121 -0.92 7.20 -1.36
C LEU A 121 0.30 6.37 -0.89
N PRO A 122 0.79 6.61 0.34
CA PRO A 122 2.03 6.01 0.84
C PRO A 122 2.05 4.47 0.79
N ASN A 123 0.91 3.80 0.95
CA ASN A 123 0.77 2.34 0.84
C ASN A 123 1.20 1.81 -0.54
N ALA A 124 1.15 2.64 -1.59
CA ALA A 124 1.56 2.28 -2.94
C ALA A 124 3.07 2.46 -3.21
N SER A 125 3.84 3.03 -2.27
CA SER A 125 5.26 3.36 -2.51
C SER A 125 6.19 2.16 -2.44
N ALA A 126 5.94 1.22 -1.52
CA ALA A 126 6.81 0.06 -1.36
C ALA A 126 6.62 -0.97 -2.48
N LEU A 127 5.38 -1.37 -2.73
CA LEU A 127 5.03 -2.44 -3.68
C LEU A 127 4.55 -1.94 -5.05
N GLY A 128 4.50 -0.62 -5.24
CA GLY A 128 4.29 0.03 -6.53
C GLY A 128 2.83 0.35 -6.84
N LYS A 129 2.62 1.57 -7.37
CA LYS A 129 1.31 2.08 -7.77
C LYS A 129 0.63 1.23 -8.83
N ILE A 130 1.40 0.70 -9.78
CA ILE A 130 0.87 -0.12 -10.88
C ILE A 130 0.22 -1.42 -10.37
N PHE A 131 0.65 -1.90 -9.20
CA PHE A 131 0.10 -3.08 -8.55
C PHE A 131 -0.96 -2.76 -7.50
N THR A 132 -1.25 -1.47 -7.29
CA THR A 132 -2.32 -1.04 -6.38
C THR A 132 -3.65 -1.29 -7.06
N ALA A 133 -4.55 -1.99 -6.35
CA ALA A 133 -5.86 -2.27 -6.89
C ALA A 133 -6.77 -1.06 -6.71
N LEU A 134 -7.54 -0.72 -7.75
CA LEU A 134 -8.40 0.45 -7.75
C LEU A 134 -9.86 0.07 -7.56
N PRO A 135 -10.64 0.91 -6.86
CA PRO A 135 -12.07 0.72 -6.76
C PRO A 135 -12.72 0.77 -8.14
N PHE A 136 -13.53 -0.25 -8.46
CA PHE A 136 -14.29 -0.29 -9.71
C PHE A 136 -15.79 -0.53 -9.44
N GLY A 137 -16.62 0.40 -9.91
CA GLY A 137 -18.07 0.35 -9.83
C GLY A 137 -18.69 1.68 -9.36
N SER A 138 -19.98 1.85 -9.62
CA SER A 138 -20.77 2.98 -9.12
C SER A 138 -22.09 2.45 -8.53
N PRO A 139 -22.42 2.77 -7.27
CA PRO A 139 -21.57 3.46 -6.28
C PRO A 139 -20.43 2.55 -5.77
N VAL A 140 -19.36 3.16 -5.26
CA VAL A 140 -18.31 2.45 -4.53
C VAL A 140 -18.84 2.19 -3.12
N TYR A 141 -19.33 0.98 -2.86
CA TYR A 141 -19.74 0.57 -1.51
C TYR A 141 -18.51 0.31 -0.66
N GLN A 142 -18.12 -0.95 -0.51
CA GLN A 142 -16.93 -1.39 0.21
C GLN A 142 -16.13 -2.29 -0.73
N ILE A 143 -14.81 -2.25 -0.63
CA ILE A 143 -13.95 -3.05 -1.49
C ILE A 143 -13.00 -3.86 -0.64
N VAL A 144 -13.03 -5.17 -0.86
CA VAL A 144 -12.19 -6.14 -0.16
C VAL A 144 -11.32 -6.82 -1.19
N ILE A 145 -10.01 -6.65 -1.09
CA ILE A 145 -9.03 -7.08 -2.09
C ILE A 145 -8.06 -8.03 -1.43
N GLN A 146 -8.22 -9.34 -1.66
CA GLN A 146 -7.34 -10.37 -1.12
C GLN A 146 -7.11 -10.17 0.39
N SER A 147 -8.20 -10.06 1.14
CA SER A 147 -8.23 -9.81 2.58
C SER A 147 -9.17 -10.80 3.25
N ILE A 148 -8.92 -11.11 4.52
CA ILE A 148 -9.76 -11.98 5.35
C ILE A 148 -10.49 -11.10 6.36
N LEU A 149 -11.82 -11.22 6.36
CA LEU A 149 -12.71 -10.52 7.30
C LEU A 149 -13.37 -11.59 8.17
N GLU A 150 -13.07 -11.57 9.46
CA GLU A 150 -13.64 -12.52 10.41
C GLU A 150 -15.08 -12.10 10.82
N PRO A 151 -15.96 -13.06 11.16
CA PRO A 151 -17.29 -12.76 11.63
C PRO A 151 -17.28 -11.79 12.82
N GLY A 152 -18.15 -10.79 12.78
CA GLY A 152 -18.25 -9.76 13.83
C GLY A 152 -17.46 -8.49 13.57
N CYS A 153 -16.62 -8.43 12.52
CA CYS A 153 -16.07 -7.15 12.08
C CYS A 153 -17.12 -6.27 11.37
N GLN A 154 -16.92 -4.96 11.42
CA GLN A 154 -17.79 -3.97 10.78
C GLN A 154 -16.97 -3.09 9.85
N ILE A 155 -17.33 -3.00 8.58
CA ILE A 155 -16.62 -2.17 7.60
C ILE A 155 -17.57 -1.07 7.11
N GLY A 156 -17.17 0.18 7.31
CA GLY A 156 -17.91 1.34 6.88
C GLY A 156 -17.99 1.46 5.34
N PRO A 157 -19.05 2.08 4.81
CA PRO A 157 -19.15 2.40 3.38
C PRO A 157 -18.00 3.31 2.92
N GLY A 158 -17.63 3.19 1.65
CA GLY A 158 -16.51 3.90 1.03
C GLY A 158 -15.14 3.29 1.31
N SER A 159 -15.04 2.32 2.22
CA SER A 159 -13.76 1.80 2.69
C SER A 159 -13.16 0.72 1.80
N ILE A 160 -11.83 0.72 1.71
CA ILE A 160 -11.01 -0.21 0.94
C ILE A 160 -10.14 -1.00 1.92
N ILE A 161 -10.32 -2.32 1.93
CA ILE A 161 -9.52 -3.25 2.74
C ILE A 161 -8.72 -4.14 1.78
N GLU A 162 -7.42 -3.91 1.68
CA GLU A 162 -6.53 -4.67 0.81
C GLU A 162 -5.45 -5.41 1.59
N TYR A 163 -5.18 -6.66 1.20
CA TYR A 163 -4.09 -7.46 1.73
C TYR A 163 -4.05 -7.52 3.26
N SER A 164 -5.20 -7.58 3.91
CA SER A 164 -5.32 -7.41 5.37
C SER A 164 -6.10 -8.55 6.02
N ARG A 165 -5.90 -8.72 7.33
CA ARG A 165 -6.64 -9.63 8.20
C ARG A 165 -7.36 -8.80 9.26
N ILE A 166 -8.69 -8.84 9.26
CA ILE A 166 -9.54 -8.08 10.17
C ILE A 166 -10.28 -9.05 11.08
N GLY A 167 -9.92 -9.06 12.36
CA GLY A 167 -10.46 -9.94 13.39
C GLY A 167 -11.86 -9.55 13.87
N PRO A 168 -12.45 -10.34 14.78
CA PRO A 168 -13.75 -10.06 15.36
C PRO A 168 -13.71 -8.77 16.18
N GLU A 169 -14.85 -8.09 16.30
CA GLU A 169 -14.99 -6.84 17.07
C GLU A 169 -14.12 -5.67 16.57
N VAL A 170 -13.57 -5.77 15.35
CA VAL A 170 -12.91 -4.65 14.69
C VAL A 170 -13.93 -3.84 13.90
N SER A 171 -13.94 -2.53 14.11
CA SER A 171 -14.75 -1.59 13.32
C SER A 171 -13.85 -0.70 12.47
N VAL A 172 -14.06 -0.68 11.16
CA VAL A 172 -13.43 0.27 10.23
C VAL A 172 -14.44 1.34 9.86
N GLY A 173 -14.07 2.60 10.09
CA GLY A 173 -14.88 3.76 9.74
C GLY A 173 -15.10 3.91 8.23
N GLN A 174 -15.87 4.92 7.85
CA GLN A 174 -16.23 5.17 6.45
C GLN A 174 -15.04 5.74 5.68
N SER A 175 -15.04 5.58 4.35
CA SER A 175 -14.05 6.19 3.45
C SER A 175 -12.59 5.99 3.87
N SER A 176 -12.29 4.82 4.45
CA SER A 176 -10.98 4.49 5.01
C SER A 176 -10.23 3.49 4.16
N ILE A 177 -8.91 3.55 4.16
CA ILE A 177 -8.03 2.63 3.42
C ILE A 177 -7.23 1.84 4.43
N VAL A 178 -7.41 0.52 4.48
CA VAL A 178 -6.61 -0.39 5.30
C VAL A 178 -5.81 -1.30 4.37
N SER A 179 -4.48 -1.24 4.46
CA SER A 179 -3.56 -1.96 3.57
C SER A 179 -2.48 -2.70 4.33
N GLY A 180 -2.33 -4.00 4.04
CA GLY A 180 -1.25 -4.82 4.63
C GLY A 180 -1.35 -4.99 6.14
N ALA A 181 -2.53 -4.81 6.75
CA ALA A 181 -2.69 -4.77 8.20
C ALA A 181 -3.17 -6.13 8.77
N TYR A 182 -2.81 -6.40 10.02
CA TYR A 182 -3.40 -7.49 10.81
C TYR A 182 -3.96 -6.89 12.10
N ILE A 183 -5.27 -7.01 12.30
CA ILE A 183 -5.98 -6.47 13.47
C ILE A 183 -6.68 -7.64 14.16
N ASP A 184 -6.08 -8.19 15.21
CA ASP A 184 -6.56 -9.36 15.96
C ASP A 184 -7.13 -9.03 17.33
N VAL A 185 -7.15 -7.74 17.69
CA VAL A 185 -7.73 -7.23 18.93
C VAL A 185 -8.86 -6.27 18.63
N ARG A 186 -9.80 -6.14 19.56
CA ARG A 186 -10.87 -5.15 19.49
C ARG A 186 -10.28 -3.76 19.27
N ALA A 187 -10.60 -3.17 18.13
CA ALA A 187 -10.05 -1.89 17.70
C ALA A 187 -11.02 -1.16 16.78
N ALA A 188 -10.95 0.17 16.82
CA ALA A 188 -11.67 1.04 15.90
C ALA A 188 -10.67 1.78 15.01
N VAL A 189 -10.76 1.56 13.69
CA VAL A 189 -10.12 2.43 12.70
C VAL A 189 -11.09 3.58 12.43
N PRO A 190 -10.71 4.84 12.65
CA PRO A 190 -11.59 5.99 12.41
C PRO A 190 -12.05 6.11 10.95
N SER A 191 -13.09 6.90 10.72
CA SER A 191 -13.48 7.29 9.37
C SER A 191 -12.42 8.19 8.73
N SER A 192 -12.35 8.19 7.40
CA SER A 192 -11.41 9.02 6.64
C SER A 192 -9.95 8.77 7.05
N CYS A 193 -9.61 7.52 7.36
CA CYS A 193 -8.29 7.11 7.82
C CYS A 193 -7.58 6.25 6.77
N LEU A 194 -6.30 6.55 6.52
CA LEU A 194 -5.36 5.65 5.87
C LEU A 194 -4.57 4.90 6.94
N LEU A 195 -4.71 3.58 7.00
CA LEU A 195 -3.91 2.68 7.82
C LEU A 195 -3.14 1.72 6.90
N SER A 196 -1.81 1.84 6.87
CA SER A 196 -0.96 0.99 6.04
C SER A 196 0.20 0.45 6.84
N SER A 197 0.49 -0.84 6.70
CA SER A 197 1.65 -1.44 7.37
C SER A 197 2.72 -1.86 6.38
N LEU A 198 3.98 -1.71 6.79
CA LEU A 198 5.14 -2.14 6.04
C LEU A 198 5.99 -3.08 6.89
N SER A 199 6.49 -4.13 6.27
CA SER A 199 7.62 -4.89 6.80
C SER A 199 8.90 -4.12 6.47
N ILE A 200 9.79 -4.01 7.46
CA ILE A 200 11.10 -3.37 7.33
C ILE A 200 12.18 -4.30 7.83
N LYS A 201 13.41 -4.17 7.33
CA LYS A 201 14.57 -4.94 7.74
C LYS A 201 15.61 -4.03 8.40
N ILE A 202 15.74 -4.16 9.72
CA ILE A 202 16.74 -3.43 10.52
C ILE A 202 17.66 -4.45 11.18
N ASN A 203 18.97 -4.28 11.02
CA ASN A 203 19.99 -5.19 11.57
C ASN A 203 19.75 -6.68 11.21
N GLY A 204 19.29 -6.93 9.99
CA GLY A 204 18.98 -8.28 9.48
C GLY A 204 17.69 -8.90 10.02
N GLN A 205 16.96 -8.21 10.92
CA GLN A 205 15.69 -8.67 11.46
C GLN A 205 14.51 -7.99 10.78
N VAL A 206 13.49 -8.76 10.47
CA VAL A 206 12.20 -8.22 10.02
C VAL A 206 11.49 -7.62 11.22
N LYS A 207 11.06 -6.37 11.08
CA LYS A 207 10.23 -5.61 12.02
C LYS A 207 9.05 -5.00 11.26
N TYR A 208 8.08 -4.48 11.99
CA TYR A 208 6.84 -3.96 11.41
C TYR A 208 6.57 -2.55 11.88
N VAL A 209 6.10 -1.72 10.97
CA VAL A 209 5.69 -0.34 11.25
C VAL A 209 4.38 -0.07 10.52
N SER A 210 3.42 0.53 11.21
CA SER A 210 2.14 0.92 10.64
C SER A 210 2.02 2.43 10.61
N MET A 211 1.77 3.00 9.44
CA MET A 211 1.44 4.41 9.31
C MET A 211 -0.08 4.58 9.38
N ALA A 212 -0.53 5.57 10.14
CA ALA A 212 -1.92 5.97 10.26
C ALA A 212 -2.02 7.49 10.01
N PHE A 213 -2.82 7.89 9.04
CA PHE A 213 -3.02 9.29 8.65
C PHE A 213 -4.50 9.56 8.37
N GLY A 214 -4.90 10.83 8.45
CA GLY A 214 -6.13 11.29 7.82
C GLY A 214 -5.97 11.26 6.31
N VAL A 215 -7.03 10.91 5.58
CA VAL A 215 -7.01 10.98 4.09
C VAL A 215 -6.79 12.40 3.56
N GLU A 216 -7.08 13.42 4.38
CA GLU A 216 -6.85 14.84 4.08
C GLU A 216 -5.51 15.38 4.61
N ASP A 217 -4.70 14.56 5.31
CA ASP A 217 -3.38 15.00 5.77
C ASP A 217 -2.45 15.26 4.57
N ASP A 218 -1.76 16.40 4.57
CA ASP A 218 -0.85 16.77 3.50
C ASP A 218 0.59 16.32 3.80
N LEU A 219 0.94 15.11 3.38
CA LEU A 219 2.31 14.58 3.51
C LEU A 219 3.34 15.30 2.63
N LYS A 220 2.92 16.18 1.69
CA LYS A 220 3.84 16.99 0.89
C LYS A 220 4.18 18.31 1.55
N LYS A 221 3.31 18.79 2.44
CA LYS A 221 3.55 20.03 3.18
C LYS A 221 4.77 19.84 4.07
N SER A 222 5.73 20.74 3.90
CA SER A 222 6.94 20.78 4.71
C SER A 222 7.29 22.22 5.04
N VAL A 223 7.93 22.42 6.18
CA VAL A 223 8.53 23.69 6.60
C VAL A 223 10.05 23.61 6.62
N LYS A 224 10.72 24.77 6.61
CA LYS A 224 12.19 24.84 6.63
C LYS A 224 12.76 25.04 8.03
N LEU A 225 12.00 25.63 8.94
CA LEU A 225 12.43 25.97 10.29
C LEU A 225 11.58 25.21 11.31
N LEU A 226 12.21 24.73 12.39
CA LEU A 226 11.50 24.08 13.50
C LEU A 226 10.42 24.99 14.11
N SER A 227 10.63 26.31 14.10
CA SER A 227 9.65 27.30 14.57
C SER A 227 8.31 27.21 13.86
N ASP A 228 8.30 26.72 12.62
CA ASP A 228 7.14 26.72 11.73
C ASP A 228 6.35 25.40 11.79
N ILE A 229 6.77 24.44 12.62
CA ILE A 229 6.13 23.12 12.78
C ILE A 229 4.64 23.25 13.18
N HIS A 230 4.29 24.32 13.89
CA HIS A 230 2.90 24.62 14.26
C HIS A 230 1.94 24.73 13.06
N SER A 231 2.47 24.97 11.85
CA SER A 231 1.68 25.04 10.61
C SER A 231 1.35 23.66 10.02
N LEU A 232 2.01 22.60 10.48
CA LEU A 232 1.74 21.22 10.08
C LEU A 232 0.59 20.65 10.89
N GLN A 233 -0.21 19.78 10.27
CA GLN A 233 -1.35 19.14 10.90
C GLN A 233 -1.25 17.63 10.77
N PHE A 234 -1.83 16.93 11.73
CA PHE A 234 -2.02 15.49 11.74
C PHE A 234 -3.43 15.22 12.23
N PHE A 235 -4.27 14.62 11.39
CA PHE A 235 -5.67 14.34 11.69
C PHE A 235 -6.48 15.58 12.12
N GLY A 236 -6.19 16.73 11.50
CA GLY A 236 -6.82 18.02 11.79
C GLY A 236 -6.31 18.74 13.04
N VAL A 237 -5.38 18.13 13.80
CA VAL A 237 -4.74 18.72 14.99
C VAL A 237 -3.34 19.20 14.64
N GLY A 238 -2.85 20.27 15.29
CA GLY A 238 -1.50 20.78 15.03
C GLY A 238 -0.43 19.75 15.41
N LEU A 239 0.57 19.54 14.55
CA LEU A 239 1.60 18.52 14.79
C LEU A 239 2.33 18.72 16.12
N LEU A 240 2.59 19.96 16.52
CA LEU A 240 3.22 20.29 17.81
C LEU A 240 2.41 19.77 19.00
N GLU A 241 1.08 19.87 18.93
CA GLU A 241 0.18 19.37 19.96
C GLU A 241 0.15 17.84 19.98
N CYS A 242 0.12 17.20 18.80
CA CYS A 242 0.23 15.75 18.70
C CYS A 242 1.54 15.23 19.31
N LEU A 243 2.67 15.87 19.02
CA LEU A 243 3.97 15.50 19.60
C LEU A 243 3.98 15.61 21.13
N ALA A 244 3.33 16.63 21.69
CA ALA A 244 3.17 16.78 23.13
C ALA A 244 2.33 15.65 23.74
N LEU A 245 1.21 15.27 23.10
CA LEU A 245 0.40 14.11 23.52
C LEU A 245 1.20 12.80 23.48
N TRP A 246 2.15 12.69 22.56
CA TRP A 246 2.96 11.50 22.37
C TRP A 246 4.25 11.46 23.20
N GLY A 247 4.54 12.50 23.98
CA GLY A 247 5.80 12.63 24.72
C GLY A 247 7.03 12.75 23.82
N VAL A 248 6.87 13.17 22.56
CA VAL A 248 7.96 13.32 21.59
C VAL A 248 8.48 14.75 21.62
N LYS A 249 9.77 14.92 21.87
CA LYS A 249 10.41 16.24 21.91
C LYS A 249 10.65 16.75 20.49
N VAL A 250 10.39 18.04 20.27
CA VAL A 250 10.77 18.73 19.04
C VAL A 250 12.28 18.96 19.05
N SER A 251 12.99 18.35 18.10
CA SER A 251 14.41 18.53 17.86
C SER A 251 14.73 18.31 16.38
N GLU A 252 15.94 18.64 15.95
CA GLU A 252 16.41 18.30 14.59
C GLU A 252 16.39 16.78 14.34
N GLU A 253 16.56 15.97 15.39
CA GLU A 253 16.50 14.50 15.32
C GLU A 253 15.07 13.95 15.13
N LEU A 254 14.03 14.79 15.23
CA LEU A 254 12.66 14.37 14.94
C LEU A 254 12.47 14.08 13.44
N PHE A 255 13.21 14.74 12.56
CA PHE A 255 13.03 14.62 11.13
C PHE A 255 14.16 13.84 10.47
N SER A 256 13.81 12.99 9.50
CA SER A 256 14.78 12.32 8.62
C SER A 256 15.22 13.22 7.48
N GLY A 257 16.36 12.88 6.88
CA GLY A 257 16.91 13.60 5.72
C GLY A 257 17.66 14.88 6.08
N GLU A 258 17.86 15.74 5.09
CA GLU A 258 18.49 17.07 5.27
C GLU A 258 17.49 18.03 5.95
N ASN A 259 17.95 18.87 6.89
CA ASN A 259 17.16 19.75 7.78
C ASN A 259 16.37 20.88 7.06
N THR A 260 15.97 20.69 5.81
CA THR A 260 15.29 21.68 4.97
C THR A 260 13.86 21.27 4.61
N HIS A 261 13.45 20.03 4.90
CA HIS A 261 12.13 19.48 4.58
C HIS A 261 11.50 18.81 5.80
N LEU A 262 10.99 19.62 6.73
CA LEU A 262 10.38 19.17 7.97
C LEU A 262 8.88 18.98 7.74
N GLY A 263 8.38 17.75 7.70
CA GLY A 263 6.97 17.44 7.42
C GLY A 263 6.55 16.07 7.93
N LEU A 264 5.28 15.69 7.74
CA LEU A 264 4.79 14.36 8.15
C LEU A 264 5.54 13.21 7.48
N TRP A 265 6.04 13.44 6.26
CA TRP A 265 6.82 12.45 5.52
C TRP A 265 8.15 12.10 6.18
N THR A 266 8.79 13.11 6.78
CA THR A 266 10.12 13.01 7.40
C THR A 266 10.06 12.91 8.92
N ALA A 267 8.91 13.14 9.56
CA ALA A 267 8.75 13.04 11.00
C ALA A 267 8.85 11.59 11.51
N ARG A 268 9.74 11.34 12.46
CA ARG A 268 9.93 10.06 13.16
C ARG A 268 8.88 9.89 14.25
N ILE A 269 7.69 9.52 13.85
CA ILE A 269 6.53 9.33 14.76
C ILE A 269 5.99 7.89 14.77
N PHE A 270 6.45 7.03 13.85
CA PHE A 270 5.88 5.68 13.72
C PHE A 270 6.70 4.63 14.47
N PRO A 271 6.10 3.90 15.43
CA PRO A 271 6.83 2.95 16.28
C PRO A 271 7.20 1.65 15.54
N VAL A 272 8.46 1.25 15.69
CA VAL A 272 8.98 -0.04 15.23
C VAL A 272 8.61 -1.15 16.21
N CYS A 273 7.86 -2.12 15.72
CA CYS A 273 7.30 -3.21 16.52
C CYS A 273 7.82 -4.57 16.04
N SER A 274 7.72 -5.58 16.91
CA SER A 274 8.19 -6.94 16.59
C SER A 274 7.15 -7.78 15.86
N THR A 275 5.87 -7.37 15.89
CA THR A 275 4.78 -8.04 15.17
C THR A 275 3.91 -7.04 14.40
N LEU A 276 3.28 -7.51 13.33
CA LEU A 276 2.37 -6.70 12.50
C LEU A 276 1.13 -6.23 13.27
N SER A 277 0.54 -7.07 14.12
CA SER A 277 -0.60 -6.67 14.96
C SER A 277 -0.20 -5.58 15.96
N GLU A 278 0.97 -5.71 16.59
CA GLU A 278 1.47 -4.71 17.51
C GLU A 278 1.69 -3.36 16.85
N SER A 279 2.26 -3.31 15.64
CA SER A 279 2.46 -2.05 14.93
C SER A 279 1.13 -1.36 14.63
N VAL A 280 0.11 -2.11 14.19
CA VAL A 280 -1.23 -1.54 13.96
C VAL A 280 -1.83 -1.03 15.27
N ARG A 281 -1.74 -1.82 16.34
CA ARG A 281 -2.28 -1.47 17.66
C ARG A 281 -1.65 -0.19 18.20
N MET A 282 -0.33 -0.02 18.07
CA MET A 282 0.36 1.19 18.52
C MET A 282 -0.06 2.40 17.70
N SER A 283 -0.15 2.29 16.38
CA SER A 283 -0.56 3.40 15.51
C SER A 283 -2.02 3.80 15.72
N LEU A 284 -2.91 2.85 16.02
CA LEU A 284 -4.30 3.16 16.41
C LEU A 284 -4.39 3.80 17.79
N LYS A 285 -3.55 3.42 18.76
CA LYS A 285 -3.48 4.12 20.05
C LYS A 285 -3.00 5.56 19.88
N MET A 286 -1.97 5.77 19.06
CA MET A 286 -1.46 7.10 18.69
C MET A 286 -2.55 7.96 18.06
N LEU A 287 -3.36 7.39 17.15
CA LEU A 287 -4.47 8.10 16.53
C LEU A 287 -5.60 8.40 17.51
N ASN A 288 -5.99 7.42 18.33
CA ASN A 288 -7.00 7.59 19.37
C ASN A 288 -6.59 8.68 20.37
N SER A 289 -5.30 8.79 20.68
CA SER A 289 -4.79 9.81 21.59
C SER A 289 -5.03 11.22 21.07
N VAL A 290 -4.86 11.44 19.77
CA VAL A 290 -5.17 12.71 19.08
C VAL A 290 -6.67 12.97 19.06
N GLN A 291 -7.50 11.95 18.75
CA GLN A 291 -8.95 12.13 18.67
C GLN A 291 -9.62 12.45 20.02
N HIS A 292 -9.04 11.96 21.12
CA HIS A 292 -9.60 12.13 22.46
C HIS A 292 -8.78 13.12 23.32
N MET A 293 -7.76 13.76 22.75
CA MET A 293 -6.85 14.67 23.47
C MET A 293 -6.27 14.05 24.75
N SER A 294 -5.89 12.79 24.67
CA SER A 294 -5.34 12.01 25.80
C SER A 294 -3.86 11.72 25.58
N ALA A 295 -3.07 11.72 26.67
CA ALA A 295 -1.66 11.37 26.58
C ALA A 295 -1.44 9.90 26.19
N PHE A 296 -0.46 9.65 25.31
CA PHE A 296 -0.02 8.31 24.91
C PHE A 296 1.48 8.33 24.62
N GLU A 297 2.30 7.98 25.60
CA GLU A 297 3.76 8.06 25.47
C GLU A 297 4.31 7.05 24.46
N LEU A 298 5.04 7.54 23.46
CA LEU A 298 5.81 6.73 22.52
C LEU A 298 7.22 6.39 23.05
N SER A 299 7.52 6.76 24.30
CA SER A 299 8.80 6.48 24.94
C SER A 299 9.08 4.98 25.00
N GLY A 300 10.25 4.55 24.54
CA GLY A 300 10.67 3.15 24.52
C GLY A 300 10.55 2.47 23.15
N PHE A 301 9.95 3.13 22.16
CA PHE A 301 9.97 2.66 20.77
C PHE A 301 11.07 3.37 19.98
N GLN A 302 11.74 2.62 19.11
CA GLN A 302 12.43 3.24 17.98
C GLN A 302 11.36 3.79 17.03
N LEU A 303 11.44 5.08 16.69
CA LEU A 303 10.51 5.74 15.79
C LEU A 303 11.15 5.93 14.41
N LEU A 304 10.35 5.75 13.36
CA LEU A 304 10.76 6.00 11.98
C LEU A 304 9.83 6.98 11.29
N SER A 305 10.38 7.66 10.30
CA SER A 305 9.59 8.42 9.32
C SER A 305 9.10 7.54 8.17
N VAL A 306 8.14 8.04 7.38
CA VAL A 306 7.69 7.33 6.17
C VAL A 306 8.84 7.16 5.17
N GLU A 307 9.72 8.17 5.07
CA GLU A 307 10.92 8.11 4.25
C GLU A 307 11.88 6.98 4.67
N GLU A 308 12.15 6.86 5.96
CA GLU A 308 13.01 5.80 6.51
C GLU A 308 12.36 4.43 6.34
N MET A 309 11.05 4.31 6.59
CA MET A 309 10.30 3.07 6.37
C MET A 309 10.43 2.56 4.92
N LEU A 310 10.40 3.46 3.93
CA LEU A 310 10.57 3.10 2.52
C LEU A 310 12.01 2.77 2.14
N THR A 311 12.98 3.28 2.90
CA THR A 311 14.40 2.94 2.76
C THR A 311 14.68 1.54 3.32
N TYR A 312 14.10 1.22 4.48
CA TYR A 312 14.29 -0.07 5.15
C TYR A 312 13.28 -1.15 4.73
N LYS A 313 12.41 -0.88 3.75
CA LYS A 313 11.34 -1.81 3.34
C LYS A 313 11.86 -3.22 3.03
N ASP A 314 11.10 -4.23 3.46
CA ASP A 314 11.30 -5.62 3.10
C ASP A 314 10.12 -6.08 2.23
N VAL A 315 10.30 -6.05 0.90
CA VAL A 315 9.20 -6.40 -0.01
C VAL A 315 8.93 -7.89 -0.04
N GLU A 316 9.93 -8.71 0.27
CA GLU A 316 9.82 -10.16 0.26
C GLU A 316 8.88 -10.64 1.37
N ASP A 317 9.07 -10.12 2.59
CA ASP A 317 8.17 -10.40 3.70
C ASP A 317 6.75 -9.88 3.45
N MET A 318 6.60 -8.66 2.90
CA MET A 318 5.29 -8.12 2.53
C MET A 318 4.56 -8.99 1.49
N LEU A 319 5.26 -9.47 0.46
CA LEU A 319 4.67 -10.36 -0.55
C LEU A 319 4.38 -11.76 0.00
N LYS A 320 5.21 -12.26 0.91
CA LYS A 320 4.95 -13.51 1.64
C LYS A 320 3.65 -13.41 2.44
N PHE A 321 3.42 -12.31 3.15
CA PHE A 321 2.17 -12.07 3.87
C PHE A 321 0.96 -12.03 2.91
N ARG A 322 1.07 -11.32 1.77
CA ARG A 322 0.02 -11.31 0.74
C ARG A 322 -0.28 -12.71 0.21
N LYS A 323 0.75 -13.51 -0.04
CA LYS A 323 0.61 -14.89 -0.52
C LYS A 323 -0.08 -15.78 0.51
N GLN A 324 0.28 -15.68 1.79
CA GLN A 324 -0.39 -16.41 2.86
C GLN A 324 -1.90 -16.13 2.89
N ILE A 325 -2.30 -14.86 2.77
CA ILE A 325 -3.72 -14.49 2.69
C ILE A 325 -4.38 -15.12 1.46
N TYR A 326 -3.73 -15.06 0.29
CA TYR A 326 -4.26 -15.63 -0.94
C TYR A 326 -4.48 -17.15 -0.82
N ASP A 327 -3.47 -17.87 -0.34
CA ASP A 327 -3.51 -19.33 -0.23
C ASP A 327 -4.63 -19.76 0.72
N GLU A 328 -4.82 -19.05 1.83
CA GLU A 328 -5.92 -19.28 2.77
C GLU A 328 -7.30 -19.03 2.15
N ILE A 329 -7.48 -17.92 1.41
CA ILE A 329 -8.72 -17.64 0.68
C ILE A 329 -9.02 -18.75 -0.35
N CYS A 330 -7.99 -19.24 -1.04
CA CYS A 330 -8.14 -20.34 -1.99
C CYS A 330 -8.57 -21.64 -1.30
N LEU A 331 -7.99 -21.97 -0.16
CA LEU A 331 -8.36 -23.15 0.63
C LEU A 331 -9.80 -23.07 1.16
N GLN A 332 -10.21 -21.91 1.68
CA GLN A 332 -11.59 -21.70 2.16
C GLN A 332 -12.61 -21.89 1.02
N ARG A 333 -12.34 -21.32 -0.16
CA ARG A 333 -13.21 -21.49 -1.34
C ARG A 333 -13.31 -22.93 -1.84
N GLN A 334 -12.27 -23.74 -1.65
CA GLN A 334 -12.30 -25.15 -2.01
C GLN A 334 -13.20 -25.94 -1.06
N LYS A 335 -13.12 -25.67 0.25
CA LYS A 335 -14.00 -26.28 1.27
C LYS A 335 -15.47 -25.93 1.05
N GLU A 336 -15.77 -24.65 0.80
CA GLU A 336 -17.14 -24.22 0.49
C GLU A 336 -17.73 -24.94 -0.73
N LYS A 337 -16.90 -25.27 -1.74
CA LYS A 337 -17.35 -26.02 -2.92
C LYS A 337 -17.49 -27.52 -2.71
N SER A 338 -16.78 -28.11 -1.74
CA SER A 338 -16.92 -29.53 -1.40
C SER A 338 -18.10 -29.80 -0.48
N ASP A 339 -18.51 -28.79 0.29
CA ASP A 339 -19.63 -28.87 1.23
C ASP A 339 -20.99 -28.53 0.58
N LEU A 340 -20.99 -28.24 -0.73
CA LEU A 340 -22.13 -27.90 -1.61
C LEU A 340 -22.44 -29.04 -2.58
#